data_AF-A0A7S4UIT1-F1
#
_entry.id   AF-A0A7S4UIT1-F1
#
_cell.length_a   1.000
_cell.length_b   1.000
_cell.length_c   1.000
_cell.angle_alpha   90.00
_cell.angle_beta   90.00
_cell.angle_gamma   90.00
#
_symmetry.space_group_name_H-M   'P 1'
#
loop_
_entity.id
_entity.type
_entity.pdbx_description
1 polymer ?
#
loop_
_entity_poly.entity_id
_entity_poly.type
_entity_poly.pdbx_seq_one_letter_code
_entity_poly.pdbx_strand_id
1 'polypeptide(L)'
;MHCRDEGVFITQLRARAQLLNLSFHRAVIDVLSLHCSSPFSISSSATLRGSRVILNCDFEEGAGEVQIHLARPKTCSRMAEKLREYAPPNRKSRWPLTANILDPVRLSVVCHG
;
A
#
# COMPACT_ATOMS: atom_id res chain seq x y z
N MET A 1 31.85 6.96 -12.62
CA MET A 1 30.37 6.80 -12.65
C MET A 1 29.80 7.66 -11.53
N HIS A 2 29.27 8.84 -11.84
CA HIS A 2 28.55 9.63 -10.83
C HIS A 2 27.18 8.98 -10.61
N CYS A 3 27.01 8.31 -9.47
CA CYS A 3 25.69 7.88 -9.01
C CYS A 3 24.84 9.15 -8.93
N ARG A 4 23.83 9.28 -9.79
CA ARG A 4 22.87 10.38 -9.72
C ARG A 4 22.16 10.33 -8.38
N ASP A 5 21.85 11.48 -7.82
CA ASP A 5 21.18 11.61 -6.53
C ASP A 5 19.83 10.87 -6.51
N GLU A 6 19.72 9.79 -5.73
CA GLU A 6 18.49 9.02 -5.56
C GLU A 6 17.39 9.83 -4.86
N GLY A 7 17.73 10.94 -4.18
CA GLY A 7 16.79 11.81 -3.49
C GLY A 7 15.69 12.38 -4.40
N VAL A 8 16.03 12.71 -5.65
CA VAL A 8 15.06 13.19 -6.64
C VAL A 8 14.04 12.09 -6.97
N PHE A 9 14.52 10.85 -7.21
CA PHE A 9 13.65 9.73 -7.52
C PHE A 9 12.79 9.31 -6.32
N ILE A 10 13.32 9.36 -5.10
CA ILE A 10 12.54 9.13 -3.87
C ILE A 10 11.40 10.15 -3.77
N THR A 11 11.71 11.43 -4.01
CA THR A 11 10.71 12.52 -3.92
C THR A 11 9.61 12.33 -4.96
N GLN A 12 9.96 12.00 -6.20
CA GLN A 12 8.99 11.71 -7.27
C GLN A 12 8.15 10.47 -6.95
N LEU A 13 8.77 9.37 -6.49
CA LEU A 13 8.07 8.16 -6.09
C LEU A 13 7.09 8.44 -4.95
N ARG A 14 7.50 9.21 -3.95
CA ARG A 14 6.65 9.62 -2.83
C ARG A 14 5.45 10.44 -3.28
N ALA A 15 5.67 11.43 -4.16
CA ALA A 15 4.61 12.28 -4.69
C ALA A 15 3.59 11.45 -5.47
N ARG A 16 4.06 10.53 -6.32
CA ARG A 16 3.17 9.61 -7.06
C ARG A 16 2.39 8.69 -6.12
N ALA A 17 3.04 8.15 -5.10
CA ALA A 17 2.38 7.32 -4.08
C ALA A 17 1.29 8.08 -3.32
N GLN A 18 1.51 9.37 -3.05
CA GLN A 18 0.53 10.27 -2.44
C GLN A 18 -0.74 10.40 -3.27
N LEU A 19 -0.58 10.57 -4.59
CA LEU A 19 -1.70 10.69 -5.53
C LEU A 19 -2.48 9.38 -5.67
N LEU A 20 -1.80 8.24 -5.66
CA LEU A 20 -2.41 6.92 -5.87
C LEU A 20 -3.00 6.31 -4.59
N ASN A 21 -2.61 6.80 -3.40
CA ASN A 21 -2.94 6.15 -2.14
C ASN A 21 -4.44 5.92 -1.95
N LEU A 22 -5.23 6.98 -2.17
CA LEU A 22 -6.67 6.95 -1.94
C LEU A 22 -7.39 6.02 -2.93
N SER A 23 -7.08 6.13 -4.23
CA SER A 23 -7.70 5.29 -5.26
C SER A 23 -7.31 3.83 -5.11
N PHE A 24 -6.06 3.55 -4.72
CA PHE A 24 -5.60 2.20 -4.43
C PHE A 24 -6.34 1.58 -3.23
N HIS A 25 -6.45 2.31 -2.11
CA HIS A 25 -7.20 1.84 -0.94
C HIS A 25 -8.67 1.57 -1.28
N ARG A 26 -9.33 2.49 -2.00
CA ARG A 26 -10.73 2.30 -2.44
C ARG A 26 -10.88 1.07 -3.32
N ALA A 27 -10.05 0.92 -4.36
CA ALA A 27 -10.14 -0.21 -5.27
C ALA A 27 -10.01 -1.56 -4.55
N VAL A 28 -9.14 -1.68 -3.54
CA VAL A 28 -9.02 -2.92 -2.76
C VAL A 28 -10.26 -3.15 -1.89
N ILE A 29 -10.78 -2.12 -1.22
CA ILE A 29 -12.00 -2.27 -0.41
C ILE A 29 -13.19 -2.62 -1.32
N ASP A 30 -13.31 -2.00 -2.49
CA ASP A 30 -14.38 -2.28 -3.45
C ASP A 30 -14.35 -3.76 -3.88
N VAL A 31 -13.18 -4.30 -4.19
CA VAL A 31 -13.01 -5.73 -4.50
C VAL A 31 -13.43 -6.61 -3.32
N LEU A 32 -12.98 -6.32 -2.10
CA LEU A 32 -13.33 -7.11 -0.91
C LEU A 32 -14.83 -7.02 -0.58
N SER A 33 -15.45 -5.88 -0.86
CA SER A 33 -16.88 -5.65 -0.61
C SER A 33 -17.77 -6.51 -1.51
N LEU A 34 -17.29 -6.95 -2.66
CA LEU A 34 -18.00 -7.91 -3.53
C LEU A 34 -18.19 -9.28 -2.89
N HIS A 35 -17.39 -9.60 -1.88
CA HIS A 35 -17.42 -10.87 -1.16
C HIS A 35 -18.16 -10.76 0.18
N CYS A 36 -18.84 -9.63 0.45
CA CYS A 36 -19.61 -9.41 1.67
C CYS A 36 -21.08 -9.78 1.47
N SER A 37 -21.69 -10.46 2.44
CA SER A 37 -23.10 -10.86 2.40
C SER A 37 -24.09 -9.68 2.55
N SER A 38 -23.60 -8.48 2.90
CA SER A 38 -24.40 -7.24 2.98
C SER A 38 -23.66 -6.10 2.28
N PRO A 39 -24.36 -5.23 1.50
CA PRO A 39 -23.73 -4.12 0.81
C PRO A 39 -23.12 -3.14 1.82
N PHE A 40 -21.79 -3.15 1.91
CA PHE A 40 -21.04 -2.18 2.71
C PHE A 40 -21.05 -0.83 2.00
N SER A 41 -21.82 0.13 2.51
CA SER A 41 -21.85 1.49 1.96
C SER A 41 -20.71 2.33 2.54
N ILE A 42 -19.62 2.46 1.79
CA ILE A 42 -18.51 3.35 2.14
C ILE A 42 -18.98 4.80 1.90
N SER A 43 -19.46 5.46 2.95
CA SER A 43 -19.79 6.89 2.89
C SER A 43 -18.51 7.68 2.53
N SER A 44 -18.49 8.24 1.32
CA SER A 44 -17.27 8.52 0.54
C SER A 44 -16.34 9.62 1.08
N SER A 45 -16.68 10.21 2.23
CA SER A 45 -16.08 11.47 2.71
C SER A 45 -15.53 11.40 4.14
N ALA A 46 -15.97 10.45 4.98
CA ALA A 46 -15.70 10.50 6.43
C ALA A 46 -14.81 9.33 6.95
N THR A 47 -14.82 8.16 6.32
CA THR A 47 -14.38 6.90 6.97
C THR A 47 -12.94 6.45 6.67
N LEU A 48 -12.29 6.94 5.61
CA LEU A 48 -10.87 6.61 5.34
C LEU A 48 -9.88 7.38 6.23
N ARG A 49 -10.38 8.19 7.18
CA ARG A 49 -9.58 8.71 8.29
C ARG A 49 -9.27 7.63 9.33
N GLY A 50 -10.06 6.55 9.39
CA GLY A 50 -9.80 5.40 10.24
C GLY A 50 -8.72 4.51 9.63
N SER A 51 -7.70 4.16 10.42
CA SER A 51 -6.61 3.26 10.00
C SER A 51 -7.06 1.82 9.72
N ARG A 52 -8.34 1.50 9.98
CA ARG A 52 -8.90 0.15 9.92
C ARG A 52 -10.33 0.17 9.40
N VAL A 53 -10.63 -0.71 8.45
CA VAL A 53 -11.97 -1.03 7.94
C VAL A 53 -12.25 -2.48 8.30
N ILE A 54 -13.49 -2.81 8.68
CA ILE A 54 -13.90 -4.17 9.03
C ILE A 54 -15.03 -4.56 8.09
N LEU A 55 -14.90 -5.73 7.49
CA LEU A 55 -15.88 -6.34 6.58
C LEU A 55 -16.24 -7.74 7.10
N ASN A 56 -17.48 -8.16 6.87
CA ASN A 56 -17.89 -9.54 7.08
C ASN A 56 -18.04 -10.18 5.69
N CYS A 57 -17.13 -11.08 5.36
CA CYS A 57 -17.05 -11.72 4.05
C CYS A 57 -17.53 -13.17 4.12
N ASP A 58 -18.09 -13.65 3.02
CA ASP A 58 -18.44 -15.06 2.84
C ASP A 58 -17.22 -15.83 2.30
N PHE A 59 -16.69 -16.74 3.11
CA PHE A 59 -15.65 -17.70 2.70
C PHE A 59 -16.28 -19.08 2.43
N GLU A 60 -15.50 -20.01 1.87
CA GLU A 60 -15.96 -21.39 1.61
C GLU A 60 -16.34 -22.10 2.92
N GLU A 61 -15.64 -21.83 4.02
CA GLU A 61 -15.89 -22.41 5.34
C GLU A 61 -17.02 -21.71 6.12
N GLY A 62 -17.50 -20.55 5.64
CA GLY A 62 -18.55 -19.76 6.28
C GLY A 62 -18.24 -18.26 6.31
N ALA A 63 -19.13 -17.48 6.94
CA ALA A 63 -18.92 -16.05 7.11
C ALA A 63 -17.77 -15.77 8.09
N GLY A 64 -16.86 -14.87 7.74
CA GLY A 64 -15.67 -14.52 8.53
C GLY A 64 -15.38 -13.02 8.52
N GLU A 65 -14.69 -12.54 9.57
CA GLU A 65 -14.30 -11.14 9.69
C GLU A 65 -13.00 -10.88 8.91
N VAL A 66 -13.01 -9.84 8.08
CA VAL A 66 -11.85 -9.31 7.36
C VAL A 66 -11.54 -7.90 7.86
N GLN A 67 -10.34 -7.71 8.38
CA GLN A 67 -9.83 -6.41 8.82
C GLN A 67 -8.85 -5.86 7.79
N ILE A 68 -9.15 -4.67 7.27
CA ILE A 68 -8.29 -3.95 6.32
C ILE A 68 -7.61 -2.82 7.06
N HIS A 69 -6.30 -2.89 7.20
CA HIS A 69 -5.48 -1.85 7.81
C HIS A 69 -4.91 -0.92 6.73
N LEU A 70 -5.41 0.31 6.70
CA LEU A 70 -4.96 1.33 5.78
C LEU A 70 -3.64 1.91 6.27
N ALA A 71 -2.63 1.95 5.39
CA ALA A 71 -1.33 2.51 5.70
C ALA A 71 -1.11 3.80 4.91
N ARG A 72 -0.47 4.78 5.54
CA ARG A 72 0.03 5.95 4.81
C ARG A 72 1.11 5.51 3.82
N PRO A 73 1.27 6.22 2.68
CA PRO A 73 2.38 5.95 1.78
C PRO A 73 3.71 6.04 2.53
N LYS A 74 4.66 5.20 2.12
CA LYS A 74 5.98 5.13 2.73
C LYS A 74 6.66 6.50 2.68
N THR A 75 7.29 6.92 3.77
CA THR A 75 7.98 8.23 3.85
C THR A 75 9.28 8.21 3.07
N CYS A 76 9.78 9.38 2.65
CA CYS A 76 11.08 9.50 1.97
C CYS A 76 12.22 8.91 2.79
N SER A 77 12.23 9.15 4.11
CA SER A 77 13.22 8.56 5.03
C SER A 77 13.18 7.03 5.02
N ARG A 78 11.99 6.42 5.11
CA ARG A 78 11.84 4.95 5.03
C ARG A 78 12.21 4.39 3.65
N MET A 79 11.95 5.14 2.58
CA MET A 79 12.38 4.77 1.22
C MET A 79 13.92 4.80 1.13
N ALA A 80 14.56 5.85 1.64
CA ALA A 80 16.02 5.97 1.69
C ALA A 80 16.66 4.85 2.53
N GLU A 81 16.05 4.50 3.67
CA GLU A 81 16.49 3.35 4.47
C GLU A 81 16.47 2.06 3.65
N LYS A 82 15.38 1.81 2.92
CA LYS A 82 15.19 0.63 2.07
C LYS A 82 16.17 0.60 0.88
N LEU A 83 16.56 1.75 0.33
CA LEU A 83 17.57 1.79 -0.74
C LEU A 83 18.93 1.25 -0.30
N ARG A 84 19.26 1.29 1.00
CA ARG A 84 20.52 0.73 1.51
C ARG A 84 20.63 -0.78 1.27
N GLU A 85 19.51 -1.50 1.24
CA GLU A 85 19.46 -2.94 0.92
C GLU A 85 19.79 -3.22 -0.56
N TYR A 86 19.57 -2.22 -1.42
CA TYR A 86 19.79 -2.30 -2.86
C TYR A 86 21.09 -1.64 -3.30
N ALA A 87 21.81 -0.95 -2.41
CA ALA A 87 23.08 -0.32 -2.73
C ALA A 87 24.11 -1.37 -3.24
N PRO A 88 25.07 -0.95 -4.08
CA PRO A 88 26.21 -1.81 -4.42
C PRO A 88 26.82 -2.41 -3.14
N PRO A 89 27.19 -3.70 -3.13
CA PRO A 89 27.44 -4.57 -4.28
C PRO A 89 26.24 -5.42 -4.76
N ASN A 90 24.99 -5.06 -4.42
CA ASN A 90 23.83 -5.87 -4.79
C ASN A 90 23.62 -5.92 -6.33
N ARG A 91 24.05 -7.02 -6.95
CA ARG A 91 24.02 -7.21 -8.41
C ARG A 91 22.62 -7.30 -9.02
N LYS A 92 21.58 -7.50 -8.20
CA LYS A 92 20.19 -7.59 -8.67
C LYS A 92 19.51 -6.23 -8.76
N SER A 93 20.09 -5.19 -8.18
CA SER A 93 19.49 -3.86 -8.13
C SER A 93 19.54 -3.17 -9.48
N ARG A 94 18.37 -2.75 -9.98
CA ARG A 94 18.27 -1.89 -11.17
C ARG A 94 18.46 -0.43 -10.78
N TRP A 95 19.12 0.37 -11.64
CA TRP A 95 19.15 1.83 -11.51
C TRP A 95 17.94 2.46 -12.23
N PRO A 96 17.26 3.48 -11.66
CA PRO A 96 17.50 4.04 -10.32
C PRO A 96 17.13 3.04 -9.22
N LEU A 97 17.84 3.07 -8.09
CA LEU A 97 17.66 2.09 -7.00
C LEU A 97 16.22 2.10 -6.47
N THR A 98 15.57 3.25 -6.51
CA THR A 98 14.13 3.43 -6.23
C THR A 98 13.20 2.52 -7.05
N ALA A 99 13.60 2.05 -8.23
CA ALA A 99 12.82 1.08 -9.01
C ALA A 99 12.61 -0.26 -8.27
N ASN A 100 13.44 -0.55 -7.26
CA ASN A 100 13.32 -1.76 -6.44
C ASN A 100 12.36 -1.57 -5.24
N ILE A 101 11.84 -0.36 -5.01
CA ILE A 101 10.82 -0.10 -3.98
C ILE A 101 9.43 -0.40 -4.56
N LEU A 102 8.93 -1.60 -4.27
CA LEU A 102 7.62 -2.08 -4.80
C LEU A 102 6.42 -1.72 -3.93
N ASP A 103 6.66 -1.22 -2.71
CA ASP A 103 5.63 -0.94 -1.71
C ASP A 103 5.57 0.55 -1.28
N PRO A 104 5.53 1.51 -2.22
CA PRO A 104 5.38 2.92 -1.87
C PRO A 104 3.97 3.26 -1.37
N VAL A 105 2.96 2.53 -1.88
CA VAL A 105 1.57 2.50 -1.40
C VAL A 105 1.29 1.08 -0.89
N ARG A 106 0.62 0.94 0.25
CA ARG A 106 0.33 -0.36 0.85
C ARG A 106 -0.92 -0.31 1.73
N LEU A 107 -1.42 -1.49 2.04
CA LEU A 107 -2.39 -1.79 3.09
C LEU A 107 -2.14 -3.23 3.56
N SER A 108 -2.77 -3.64 4.65
CA SER A 108 -2.79 -5.04 5.07
C SER A 108 -4.23 -5.53 5.14
N VAL A 109 -4.47 -6.76 4.67
CA VAL A 109 -5.74 -7.46 4.86
C VAL A 109 -5.47 -8.62 5.82
N VAL A 110 -6.26 -8.71 6.88
CA VAL A 110 -6.16 -9.74 7.91
C VAL A 110 -7.50 -10.47 7.93
N CYS A 111 -7.48 -11.76 7.62
CA CYS A 111 -8.66 -12.62 7.69
C CYS A 111 -8.62 -13.43 8.99
N HIS A 112 -9.71 -13.41 9.73
CA HIS A 112 -9.92 -14.28 10.89
C HIS A 112 -10.82 -15.43 10.43
N GLY A 113 -10.20 -16.57 10.11
CA GLY A 113 -10.90 -17.84 9.83
C GLY A 113 -11.33 -18.55 11.10
#